data_AF-A0A183U9A6-F1
#
_entry.id   AF-A0A183U9A6-F1
#
_cell.length_a   1.000
_cell.length_b   1.000
_cell.length_c   1.000
_cell.angle_alpha   90.00
_cell.angle_beta   90.00
_cell.angle_gamma   90.00
#
_symmetry.space_group_name_H-M   'P 1'
#
loop_
_entity.id
_entity.type
_entity.pdbx_description
1 polymer ?
#
loop_
_entity_poly.entity_id
_entity_poly.type
_entity_poly.pdbx_seq_one_letter_code
_entity_poly.pdbx_strand_id
1 'polypeptide(L)' 'MEKKGGWVHRGVVLPASFSVAFHNNYQSRTQVIRIEVLDVDEPPAFENGPKPYLAVVPYDRPIGMHVYKVNKIEFLH' A
#
# COMPACT_ATOMS: atom_id res chain seq x y z
N MET A 1 0.06 -8.63 31.57
CA MET A 1 0.46 -7.76 30.44
C MET A 1 1.05 -8.66 29.39
N GLU A 2 0.30 -8.95 28.32
CA GLU A 2 0.77 -9.78 27.22
C GLU A 2 0.59 -8.96 25.94
N LYS A 3 1.69 -8.71 25.23
CA LYS A 3 1.71 -7.93 23.99
C LYS A 3 0.98 -8.73 22.91
N LYS A 4 -0.13 -8.20 22.40
CA LYS A 4 -0.76 -8.69 21.17
C LYS A 4 0.21 -8.44 20.00
N GLY A 5 0.96 -9.47 19.62
CA GLY A 5 1.78 -9.46 18.41
C GLY A 5 0.87 -9.34 17.19
N GLY A 6 0.98 -8.23 16.47
CA GLY A 6 0.38 -8.06 15.16
C GLY A 6 1.01 -9.06 14.19
N TRP A 7 0.17 -9.76 13.44
CA TRP A 7 0.59 -10.70 12.41
C TRP A 7 1.15 -9.94 11.22
N VAL A 8 2.48 -9.84 11.14
CA VAL A 8 3.19 -9.45 9.92
C VAL A 8 3.50 -10.73 9.17
N HIS A 9 2.75 -11.03 8.11
CA HIS A 9 3.07 -12.12 7.20
C HIS A 9 3.61 -11.58 5.88
N ARG A 10 4.82 -12.03 5.57
CA ARG A 10 5.54 -11.87 4.32
C ARG A 10 4.64 -12.31 3.15
N GLY A 11 4.30 -11.37 2.27
CA GLY A 11 4.05 -11.58 0.83
C GLY A 11 3.04 -12.66 0.41
N VAL A 12 2.10 -13.08 1.26
CA VAL A 12 1.02 -13.98 0.87
C VAL A 12 -0.29 -13.34 1.31
N VAL A 13 -1.05 -12.82 0.34
CA VAL A 13 -2.43 -12.37 0.56
C VAL A 13 -3.27 -13.60 0.87
N LEU A 14 -3.50 -13.85 2.16
CA LEU A 14 -4.49 -14.85 2.57
C LEU A 14 -5.88 -14.27 2.29
N PRO A 15 -6.82 -15.05 1.71
CA PRO A 15 -8.20 -14.60 1.59
C PRO A 15 -8.75 -14.34 3.00
N ALA A 16 -8.99 -13.07 3.32
CA ALA A 16 -9.59 -12.68 4.58
C ALA A 16 -11.09 -12.99 4.53
N SER A 17 -11.50 -14.10 5.15
CA SER A 17 -12.92 -14.40 5.35
C SER A 17 -13.45 -13.67 6.58
N PHE A 18 -14.48 -12.83 6.43
CA PHE A 18 -15.25 -12.30 7.55
C PHE A 18 -16.72 -12.70 7.41
N SER A 19 -17.34 -13.07 8.54
CA SER A 19 -18.75 -13.43 8.60
C SER A 19 -19.57 -12.20 9.02
N VAL A 20 -20.57 -11.82 8.22
CA VAL A 20 -21.52 -10.76 8.56
C VAL A 20 -22.85 -11.39 8.98
N ALA A 21 -23.38 -10.98 10.13
CA ALA A 21 -24.72 -11.36 10.57
C ALA A 21 -25.69 -10.18 10.41
N PHE A 22 -26.77 -10.37 9.66
CA PHE A 22 -27.84 -9.37 9.55
C PHE A 22 -28.92 -9.71 10.59
N HIS A 23 -29.13 -8.81 11.56
CA HIS A 23 -30.17 -8.96 12.57
C HIS A 23 -31.41 -8.18 12.13
N ASN A 24 -32.48 -8.88 11.77
CA ASN A 24 -33.81 -8.28 11.69
C ASN A 24 -34.65 -8.90 12.81
N ASN A 25 -35.41 -8.08 13.53
CA ASN A 25 -36.01 -8.38 14.86
C ASN A 25 -37.00 -9.57 14.90
N TYR A 26 -37.19 -10.31 13.82
CA TYR A 26 -38.18 -11.38 13.74
C TYR A 26 -37.67 -12.74 13.26
N GLN A 27 -36.47 -12.86 12.64
CA GLN A 27 -35.78 -14.14 12.43
C GLN A 27 -34.28 -13.90 12.18
N SER A 28 -33.41 -14.55 12.94
CA SER A 28 -31.97 -14.53 12.70
C SER A 28 -31.62 -15.47 11.54
N ARG A 29 -31.22 -14.88 10.40
CA ARG A 29 -30.66 -15.63 9.27
C ARG A 29 -29.17 -15.38 9.19
N THR A 30 -28.38 -16.41 9.43
CA THR A 30 -26.93 -16.37 9.19
C THR A 30 -26.65 -16.71 7.74
N GLN A 31 -25.91 -15.85 7.04
CA GLN A 31 -25.42 -16.11 5.70
C GLN A 31 -23.90 -15.97 5.69
N VAL A 32 -23.21 -16.96 5.12
CA VAL A 32 -21.76 -16.90 4.92
C VAL A 32 -21.51 -16.28 3.56
N ILE A 33 -20.81 -15.14 3.54
CA ILE A 33 -20.35 -14.48 2.32
C ILE A 33 -18.85 -14.74 2.21
N ARG A 34 -18.38 -15.12 1.03
CA ARG A 34 -16.96 -15.25 0.72
C ARG A 34 -16.59 -14.13 -0.23
N ILE A 35 -15.61 -13.32 0.17
CA ILE A 35 -15.07 -12.23 -0.64
C ILE A 35 -13.62 -12.57 -0.88
N GLU A 36 -13.23 -12.59 -2.15
CA GLU A 36 -11.85 -12.76 -2.58
C GLU A 36 -11.33 -11.38 -2.96
N VAL A 37 -10.31 -10.90 -2.24
CA VAL A 37 -9.62 -9.66 -2.58
C VAL A 37 -8.47 -10.04 -3.49
N LEU A 38 -8.52 -9.54 -4.71
CA LEU A 38 -7.43 -9.67 -5.67
C LEU A 38 -6.51 -8.46 -5.50
N ASP A 39 -5.21 -8.73 -5.53
CA ASP A 39 -4.24 -7.66 -5.68
C ASP A 39 -4.39 -7.07 -7.09
N VAL A 40 -4.34 -5.75 -7.19
CA VAL A 40 -4.45 -5.02 -8.45
C VAL A 40 -3.34 -3.99 -8.48
N ASP A 41 -2.60 -3.96 -9.59
CA ASP A 41 -1.45 -3.08 -9.79
C ASP A 41 -1.79 -1.62 -9.47
N GLU A 42 -1.16 -1.07 -8.43
CA GLU A 42 -1.17 0.37 -8.18
C GLU A 42 -0.11 1.06 -9.06
N PRO A 43 -0.44 2.23 -9.66
CA PRO A 43 0.53 2.95 -10.48
C PRO A 43 1.71 3.43 -9.62
N PRO A 44 2.94 3.42 -10.16
CA PRO A 44 4.10 3.89 -9.41
C PRO A 44 3.95 5.37 -9.06
N ALA A 45 4.38 5.73 -7.86
CA ALA A 45 4.36 7.10 -7.36
C ALA A 45 5.78 7.57 -7.04
N PHE A 46 6.04 8.88 -7.19
CA PHE A 46 7.33 9.45 -6.77
C PHE A 46 7.36 9.66 -5.26
N GLU A 47 8.43 9.18 -4.61
CA GLU A 47 8.70 9.44 -3.19
C GLU A 47 9.16 10.87 -2.94
N ASN A 48 9.72 11.50 -3.98
CA ASN A 48 10.32 12.81 -3.85
C ASN A 48 9.30 13.81 -3.29
N GLY A 49 9.77 14.66 -2.39
CA GLY A 49 9.03 15.74 -1.78
C GLY A 49 10.01 16.78 -1.21
N PRO A 50 9.56 18.03 -0.99
CA PRO A 50 8.24 18.57 -1.31
C PRO A 50 8.02 18.78 -2.81
N LYS A 51 6.77 18.91 -3.23
CA LYS A 51 6.39 19.33 -4.60
C LYS A 51 6.36 20.87 -4.66
N PRO A 52 6.81 21.50 -5.75
CA PRO A 52 7.41 20.92 -6.96
C PRO A 52 8.83 20.39 -6.72
N TYR A 53 9.25 19.39 -7.51
CA TYR A 53 10.60 18.84 -7.42
C TYR A 53 11.61 19.81 -8.01
N LEU A 54 12.44 20.39 -7.15
CA LEU A 54 13.42 21.42 -7.51
C LEU A 54 14.81 21.00 -7.07
N ALA A 55 15.79 21.32 -7.92
CA ALA A 55 17.21 21.20 -7.63
C ALA A 55 17.93 22.45 -8.15
N VAL A 56 18.99 22.87 -7.46
CA VAL A 56 19.81 24.02 -7.85
C VAL A 56 21.15 23.52 -8.37
N VAL A 57 21.60 24.07 -9.51
CA VAL A 57 22.85 23.71 -10.16
C VAL A 57 23.80 24.90 -10.15
N PRO A 58 25.00 24.78 -9.53
CA PRO A 58 26.07 25.77 -9.65
C PRO A 58 26.50 26.02 -11.10
N TYR A 59 27.08 27.19 -11.38
CA TYR A 59 27.49 27.58 -12.74
C TYR A 59 28.69 26.79 -13.29
N ASP A 60 29.57 26.30 -12.43
CA ASP A 60 30.87 25.69 -12.75
C ASP A 60 30.84 24.14 -12.64
N ARG A 61 29.92 23.49 -13.36
CA ARG A 61 29.74 22.03 -13.27
C ARG A 61 30.42 21.27 -14.41
N PRO A 62 31.13 20.17 -14.11
CA PRO A 62 31.67 19.29 -15.14
C PRO A 62 30.55 18.57 -15.89
N ILE A 63 30.83 18.21 -17.15
CA ILE A 63 29.94 17.39 -17.97
C ILE A 63 29.75 16.03 -17.30
N GLY A 64 28.50 15.54 -17.30
CA GLY A 64 28.14 14.24 -16.71
C GLY A 64 27.73 14.30 -15.25
N MET A 65 27.61 15.49 -14.65
CA MET A 65 27.15 15.60 -13.28
C MET A 65 25.65 15.28 -13.12
N HIS A 66 25.33 14.41 -12.16
CA HIS A 66 23.97 14.15 -11.71
C HIS A 66 23.39 15.36 -10.94
N VAL A 67 22.23 15.85 -11.39
CA VAL A 67 21.56 17.02 -10.82
C VAL A 67 20.52 16.64 -9.77
N TYR A 68 19.73 15.61 -10.05
CA TYR A 68 18.65 15.16 -9.18
C TYR A 68 18.39 13.69 -9.40
N LYS A 69 18.04 12.97 -8.33
CA LYS A 69 17.61 11.57 -8.40
C LYS A 69 16.13 11.48 -8.04
N VAL A 70 15.38 10.92 -8.97
CA VAL A 70 13.97 10.61 -8.76
C VAL A 70 13.87 9.19 -8.21
N ASN A 71 13.21 9.04 -7.08
CA ASN A 71 12.89 7.76 -6.46
C ASN A 71 11.42 7.45 -6.72
N LYS A 72 11.14 6.23 -7.16
CA LYS A 72 9.77 5.70 -7.30
C LYS A 72 9.49 4.73 -6.16
N ILE A 73 8.27 4.75 -5.65
CA ILE A 73 7.67 3.62 -4.95
C ILE A 73 7.10 2.69 -6.01
N GLU A 74 7.48 1.42 -5.92
CA GLU A 74 6.79 0.31 -6.55
C GLU A 74 6.14 -0.51 -5.45
N PHE A 75 4.84 -0.77 -5.59
CA PHE A 75 4.16 -1.74 -4.76
C PHE A 75 4.48 -3.13 -5.36
N LEU A 76 5.07 -4.01 -4.55
CA LEU A 76 5.51 -5.34 -4.98
C LEU A 76 4.30 -6.30 -5.04
N HIS A 77 4.15 -7.00 -6.17
CA HIS A 77 3.26 -8.16 -6.33
C HIS A 77 3.85 -9.44 -5.71
#